data_AF-A0A821DIE5-F1
#
_entry.id   AF-A0A821DIE5-F1
#
_cell.length_a   1.000
_cell.length_b   1.000
_cell.length_c   1.000
_cell.angle_alpha   90.00
_cell.angle_beta   90.00
_cell.angle_gamma   90.00
#
_symmetry.space_group_name_H-M   'P 1'
#
loop_
_entity.id
_entity.type
_entity.pdbx_description
1 polymer ?
#
loop_
_entity_poly.entity_id
_entity_poly.type
_entity_poly.pdbx_seq_one_letter_code
_entity_poly.pdbx_strand_id
1 'polypeptide(L)'
;KRACKDNDNSYEQMVDEFENLAVQILDRFYQVNSHTCIKALIRRIPVYGNVTWLQLAAEADAKKFISQRAVQEVLNNIWYGYIHQQESEMKIIFSTFMIWYSGCLQYQDELVKTNNQKKI
;
A
#
# COMPACT_ATOMS: atom_id res chain seq x y z
N LYS A 1 19.58 -25.29 -29.07
CA LYS A 1 19.26 -24.27 -28.03
C LYS A 1 18.40 -23.09 -28.54
N ARG A 2 17.87 -23.08 -29.78
CA ARG A 2 16.99 -21.98 -30.27
C ARG A 2 15.49 -22.20 -30.00
N ALA A 3 15.00 -23.43 -30.10
CA ALA A 3 13.58 -23.78 -29.90
C ALA A 3 13.02 -23.57 -28.48
N CYS A 4 13.85 -23.20 -27.49
CA CYS A 4 13.38 -22.86 -26.14
C CYS A 4 13.24 -21.34 -25.94
N LYS A 5 13.87 -20.52 -26.80
CA LYS A 5 13.88 -19.06 -26.69
C LYS A 5 12.59 -18.44 -27.24
N ASP A 6 12.01 -19.07 -28.27
CA ASP A 6 10.79 -18.60 -28.91
C ASP A 6 9.56 -18.83 -28.01
N ASN A 7 9.57 -19.91 -27.22
CA ASN A 7 8.51 -20.27 -26.27
C ASN A 7 8.48 -19.31 -25.07
N ASP A 8 9.66 -18.90 -24.59
CA ASP A 8 9.82 -17.95 -23.48
C ASP A 8 9.24 -16.58 -23.86
N ASN A 9 9.62 -16.07 -25.04
CA ASN A 9 9.12 -14.79 -25.54
C ASN A 9 7.60 -14.80 -25.76
N SER A 10 7.03 -15.93 -26.20
CA SER A 10 5.58 -16.05 -26.38
C SER A 10 4.82 -16.06 -25.05
N TYR A 11 5.39 -16.66 -24.00
CA TYR A 11 4.78 -16.70 -22.68
C TYR A 11 4.83 -15.33 -21.98
N GLU A 12 5.95 -14.62 -22.11
CA GLU A 12 6.10 -13.25 -21.61
C GLU A 12 5.08 -12.30 -22.24
N GLN A 13 4.84 -12.41 -23.55
CA GLN A 13 3.82 -11.61 -24.24
C GLN A 13 2.40 -11.87 -23.70
N MET A 14 2.06 -13.14 -23.45
CA MET A 14 0.76 -13.49 -22.88
C MET A 14 0.58 -12.93 -21.46
N VAL A 15 1.62 -13.02 -20.62
CA VAL A 15 1.59 -12.45 -19.26
C VAL A 15 1.33 -10.95 -19.30
N ASP A 16 2.04 -10.23 -20.18
CA ASP A 16 1.87 -8.79 -20.37
C ASP A 16 0.46 -8.43 -20.88
N GLU A 17 -0.12 -9.22 -21.77
CA GLU A 17 -1.49 -9.02 -22.26
C GLU A 17 -2.54 -9.25 -21.17
N PHE A 18 -2.41 -10.33 -20.40
CA PHE A 18 -3.31 -10.61 -19.27
C PHE A 18 -3.21 -9.55 -18.19
N GLU A 19 -2.00 -9.07 -17.89
CA GLU A 19 -1.79 -7.99 -16.94
C GLU A 19 -2.48 -6.71 -17.40
N ASN A 20 -2.30 -6.31 -18.67
CA ASN A 20 -2.97 -5.14 -19.25
C ASN A 20 -4.50 -5.28 -19.29
N LEU A 21 -5.04 -6.49 -19.49
CA LEU A 21 -6.48 -6.73 -19.44
C LEU A 21 -7.02 -6.62 -18.01
N ALA A 22 -6.33 -7.21 -17.03
CA ALA A 22 -6.71 -7.13 -15.62
C ALA A 22 -6.74 -5.66 -15.14
N VAL A 23 -5.71 -4.89 -15.52
CA VAL A 23 -5.60 -3.43 -15.31
C VAL A 23 -6.84 -2.69 -15.83
N GLN A 24 -7.23 -2.95 -17.08
CA GLN A 24 -8.37 -2.27 -17.70
C GLN A 24 -9.72 -2.65 -17.06
N ILE A 25 -9.91 -3.92 -16.72
CA ILE A 25 -11.14 -4.40 -16.06
C ILE A 25 -11.25 -3.74 -14.68
N LEU A 26 -10.16 -3.70 -13.92
CA LEU A 26 -10.14 -3.08 -12.61
C LEU A 26 -10.43 -1.57 -12.70
N ASP A 27 -9.83 -0.87 -13.66
CA ASP A 27 -10.03 0.57 -13.86
C ASP A 27 -11.50 0.89 -14.17
N ARG A 28 -12.12 0.17 -15.11
CA ARG A 28 -13.55 0.34 -15.42
C ARG A 28 -14.43 -0.01 -14.22
N PHE A 29 -14.10 -1.07 -13.49
CA PHE A 29 -14.88 -1.48 -12.32
C PHE A 29 -14.79 -0.46 -11.20
N TYR A 30 -13.61 0.14 -11.01
CA TYR A 30 -13.39 1.23 -10.06
C TYR A 30 -14.19 2.49 -10.44
N GLN A 31 -14.18 2.89 -11.72
CA GLN A 31 -14.95 4.03 -12.22
C GLN A 31 -16.46 3.86 -12.02
N VAL A 32 -16.97 2.63 -12.13
CA VAL A 32 -18.40 2.36 -11.96
C VAL A 32 -18.79 2.34 -10.48
N ASN A 33 -18.03 1.66 -9.62
CA ASN A 33 -18.35 1.55 -8.19
C ASN A 33 -17.09 1.31 -7.34
N SER A 34 -16.43 2.40 -6.90
CA SER A 34 -15.18 2.33 -6.11
C SER A 34 -15.32 1.49 -4.83
N HIS A 35 -16.37 1.74 -4.03
CA HIS A 35 -16.59 1.03 -2.76
C HIS A 35 -16.81 -0.49 -2.94
N THR A 36 -17.61 -0.87 -3.92
CA THR A 36 -17.88 -2.29 -4.21
C THR A 36 -16.65 -2.97 -4.82
N CYS A 37 -15.89 -2.23 -5.63
CA CYS A 37 -14.63 -2.69 -6.21
C CYS A 37 -13.60 -3.02 -5.13
N ILE A 38 -13.38 -2.10 -4.20
CA ILE A 38 -12.49 -2.30 -3.05
C ILE A 38 -12.93 -3.53 -2.25
N LYS A 39 -14.22 -3.64 -1.94
CA LYS A 39 -14.78 -4.78 -1.19
C LYS A 39 -14.60 -6.11 -1.93
N ALA A 40 -14.71 -6.13 -3.25
CA ALA A 40 -14.47 -7.32 -4.05
C ALA A 40 -12.97 -7.71 -4.08
N LEU A 41 -12.06 -6.73 -4.11
CA LEU A 41 -10.61 -6.94 -4.13
C LEU A 41 -10.09 -7.62 -2.86
N ILE A 42 -10.60 -7.19 -1.70
CA ILE A 42 -10.21 -7.71 -0.38
C ILE A 42 -11.03 -8.92 0.07
N ARG A 43 -12.15 -9.22 -0.61
CA ARG A 43 -12.97 -10.38 -0.29
C ARG A 43 -12.23 -11.64 -0.71
N ARG A 44 -12.15 -12.60 0.22
CA ARG A 44 -11.62 -13.94 -0.08
C ARG A 44 -12.53 -14.64 -1.07
N ILE A 45 -11.96 -15.16 -2.14
CA ILE A 45 -12.70 -15.91 -3.15
C ILE A 45 -12.56 -17.40 -2.80
N PRO A 46 -13.61 -18.05 -2.27
CA PRO A 46 -13.51 -19.44 -1.77
C PRO A 46 -13.21 -20.44 -2.89
N VAL A 47 -13.58 -20.10 -4.13
CA VAL A 47 -13.36 -20.93 -5.33
C VAL A 47 -11.86 -21.06 -5.67
N TYR A 48 -11.01 -20.13 -5.24
CA TYR A 48 -9.56 -20.13 -5.50
C TYR A 48 -8.72 -20.39 -4.24
N GLY A 49 -9.28 -21.10 -3.24
CA GLY A 49 -8.52 -21.43 -2.03
C GLY A 49 -8.47 -20.31 -0.98
N ASN A 50 -9.51 -19.47 -0.92
CA ASN A 50 -9.65 -18.37 0.05
C ASN A 50 -8.59 -17.25 -0.09
N VAL A 51 -7.96 -17.11 -1.25
CA VAL A 51 -7.09 -15.99 -1.57
C VAL A 51 -7.89 -14.76 -1.97
N THR A 52 -7.34 -13.57 -1.74
CA THR A 52 -7.89 -12.32 -2.27
C THR A 52 -7.31 -12.05 -3.67
N TRP A 53 -8.01 -11.24 -4.47
CA TRP A 53 -7.48 -10.86 -5.79
C TRP A 53 -6.15 -10.09 -5.65
N LEU A 54 -6.03 -9.26 -4.61
CA LEU A 54 -4.78 -8.55 -4.33
C LEU A 54 -3.62 -9.50 -3.96
N GLN A 55 -3.89 -10.53 -3.16
CA GLN A 55 -2.86 -11.54 -2.82
C GLN A 55 -2.42 -12.33 -4.05
N LEU A 56 -3.36 -12.68 -4.93
CA LEU A 56 -3.05 -13.37 -6.18
C LEU A 56 -2.18 -12.49 -7.10
N ALA A 57 -2.47 -11.19 -7.19
CA ALA A 57 -1.68 -10.25 -7.97
C ALA A 57 -0.26 -10.05 -7.40
N ALA A 58 -0.13 -10.03 -6.07
CA ALA A 58 1.16 -9.92 -5.39
C ALA A 58 2.01 -11.19 -5.55
N GLU A 59 1.41 -12.37 -5.44
CA GLU A 59 2.10 -13.66 -5.61
C GLU A 59 2.52 -13.89 -7.07
N ALA A 60 1.72 -13.40 -8.03
CA ALA A 60 2.04 -13.45 -9.46
C ALA A 60 3.11 -12.43 -9.91
N ASP A 61 3.68 -11.65 -8.98
CA ASP A 61 4.64 -10.56 -9.24
C ASP A 61 4.17 -9.61 -10.38
N ALA A 62 2.86 -9.35 -10.44
CA ALA A 62 2.23 -8.49 -11.45
C ALA A 62 2.50 -7.01 -11.12
N LYS A 63 3.75 -6.58 -11.34
CA LYS A 63 4.27 -5.25 -10.98
C LYS A 63 3.55 -4.11 -11.70
N LYS A 64 3.17 -4.30 -12.96
CA LYS A 64 2.47 -3.30 -13.78
C LYS A 64 1.05 -3.10 -13.27
N PHE A 65 0.41 -4.18 -12.83
CA PHE A 65 -0.89 -4.14 -12.17
C PHE A 65 -0.82 -3.38 -10.84
N ILE A 66 0.13 -3.73 -9.95
CA ILE A 66 0.26 -3.09 -8.64
C ILE A 66 0.71 -1.62 -8.74
N SER A 67 1.55 -1.29 -9.72
CA SER A 67 2.04 0.08 -9.94
C SER A 67 1.02 0.99 -10.63
N GLN A 68 -0.13 0.47 -11.07
CA GLN A 68 -1.17 1.29 -11.68
C GLN A 68 -1.78 2.24 -10.65
N ARG A 69 -2.05 3.49 -11.06
CA ARG A 69 -2.69 4.52 -10.21
C ARG A 69 -3.99 4.03 -9.55
N ALA A 70 -4.82 3.28 -10.27
CA ALA A 70 -6.07 2.74 -9.75
C ALA A 70 -5.85 1.76 -8.57
N VAL A 71 -4.84 0.88 -8.66
CA VAL A 71 -4.52 -0.06 -7.57
C VAL A 71 -3.91 0.67 -6.38
N GLN A 72 -3.04 1.65 -6.61
CA GLN A 72 -2.47 2.48 -5.55
C GLN A 72 -3.55 3.31 -4.83
N GLU A 73 -4.51 3.88 -5.57
CA GLU A 73 -5.63 4.62 -4.99
C GLU A 73 -6.58 3.71 -4.20
N VAL A 74 -6.84 2.49 -4.69
CA VAL A 74 -7.58 1.47 -3.95
C VAL A 74 -6.85 1.06 -2.68
N LEU A 75 -5.53 0.81 -2.75
CA LEU A 75 -4.72 0.43 -1.60
C LEU A 75 -4.64 1.58 -0.58
N ASN A 76 -4.50 2.81 -1.07
CA ASN A 76 -4.56 4.03 -0.28
C ASN A 76 -5.93 4.14 0.40
N ASN A 77 -7.03 3.94 -0.32
CA ASN A 77 -8.38 3.95 0.26
C ASN A 77 -8.63 2.79 1.23
N ILE A 78 -7.96 1.64 1.09
CA ILE A 78 -8.01 0.57 2.10
C ILE A 78 -7.23 0.99 3.35
N TRP A 79 -6.05 1.57 3.17
CA TRP A 79 -5.15 1.92 4.27
C TRP A 79 -5.64 3.15 5.05
N TYR A 80 -6.16 4.15 4.35
CA TYR A 80 -6.76 5.36 4.92
C TYR A 80 -8.25 5.23 5.24
N GLY A 81 -8.96 4.23 4.67
CA GLY A 81 -10.42 4.10 4.72
C GLY A 81 -11.05 3.88 6.09
N TYR A 82 -10.24 3.66 7.13
CA TYR A 82 -10.70 3.67 8.52
C TYR A 82 -10.32 4.95 9.28
N ILE A 83 -9.36 5.73 8.77
CA ILE A 83 -8.80 6.93 9.40
C ILE A 83 -9.56 8.19 8.94
N HIS A 84 -10.17 8.17 7.75
CA HIS A 84 -10.87 9.33 7.18
C HIS A 84 -12.19 9.72 7.88
N GLN A 85 -12.67 8.94 8.85
CA GLN A 85 -13.91 9.26 9.57
C GLN A 85 -13.70 10.23 10.76
N GLN A 86 -12.48 10.74 10.97
CA GLN A 86 -12.23 11.71 12.03
C GLN A 86 -11.25 12.80 11.55
N GLU A 87 -11.82 13.89 11.03
CA GLU A 87 -11.27 15.25 10.97
C GLU A 87 -9.74 15.39 11.12
N SER A 88 -9.10 15.79 10.01
CA SER A 88 -7.75 16.34 9.88
C SER A 88 -6.59 15.35 10.09
N GLU A 89 -6.05 14.83 9.00
CA GLU A 89 -4.77 14.11 8.95
C GLU A 89 -3.62 14.93 9.57
N MET A 90 -3.74 16.26 9.56
CA MET A 90 -2.85 17.20 10.27
C MET A 90 -2.82 16.99 11.80
N LYS A 91 -3.88 16.48 12.41
CA LYS A 91 -3.96 16.27 13.86
C LYS A 91 -3.12 15.08 14.31
N ILE A 92 -3.00 14.04 13.47
CA ILE A 92 -2.14 12.88 13.73
C ILE A 92 -0.67 13.29 13.61
N ILE A 93 -0.35 14.09 12.59
CA ILE A 93 0.99 14.65 12.42
C ILE A 93 1.33 15.56 13.60
N PHE A 94 0.41 16.44 14.00
CA PHE A 94 0.64 17.37 15.11
C PHE A 94 0.77 16.66 16.46
N SER A 95 -0.03 15.63 16.74
CA SER A 95 0.05 14.88 18.00
C SER A 95 1.35 14.10 18.13
N THR A 96 1.81 13.44 17.06
CA THR A 96 3.09 12.71 17.04
C THR A 96 4.29 13.65 17.16
N PHE A 97 4.26 14.81 16.49
CA PHE A 97 5.27 15.84 16.66
C PHE A 97 5.29 16.40 18.08
N MET A 98 4.13 16.69 18.69
CA MET A 98 4.06 17.18 20.06
C MET A 98 4.68 16.21 21.06
N ILE A 99 4.38 14.91 20.93
CA ILE A 99 4.97 13.87 21.79
C ILE A 99 6.50 13.84 21.64
N TRP A 100 7.01 14.00 20.42
CA TRP A 100 8.44 14.05 20.16
C TRP A 100 9.10 15.31 20.75
N TYR A 101 8.47 16.49 20.59
CA TYR A 101 8.98 17.74 21.15
C TYR A 101 9.00 17.71 22.69
N SER A 102 7.97 17.17 23.34
CA SER A 102 7.95 17.02 24.81
C SER A 102 9.07 16.10 25.32
N GLY A 103 9.34 14.99 24.62
CA GLY A 103 10.44 14.09 24.97
C GLY A 103 11.83 14.72 24.78
N CYS A 104 12.02 15.48 23.69
CA CYS A 104 13.25 16.22 23.43
C CYS A 104 13.51 17.34 24.46
N LEU A 105 12.46 18.04 24.92
CA LEU A 105 12.58 19.10 25.92
C LEU A 105 13.06 18.53 27.27
N GLN A 106 12.46 17.42 27.70
CA GLN A 106 12.81 16.77 28.96
C GLN A 106 14.24 16.20 28.94
N TYR A 107 14.71 15.71 27.79
CA TYR A 107 16.10 15.27 27.60
C TYR A 107 17.11 16.41 27.75
N GLN A 108 16.83 17.60 27.19
CA GLN A 108 17.71 18.77 27.33
C GLN A 108 17.82 19.23 28.80
N ASP A 109 16.71 19.24 29.54
CA ASP A 109 16.71 19.58 30.98
C ASP A 109 17.54 18.61 31.82
N GLU A 110 17.52 17.31 31.49
CA GLU A 110 18.31 16.29 32.18
C GLU A 110 19.81 16.41 31.88
N LEU A 111 20.18 16.74 30.64
CA LEU A 111 21.57 17.01 30.24
C LEU A 111 22.15 18.26 30.91
N VAL A 112 21.34 19.31 31.08
CA VAL A 112 21.76 20.54 31.77
C VAL A 112 22.04 20.25 33.26
N LYS A 113 21.20 19.45 33.92
CA LYS A 113 21.40 19.06 35.33
C LYS A 113 22.65 18.23 35.52
N THR A 114 22.90 17.25 34.66
CA THR A 114 24.08 16.38 34.75
C THR A 114 25.39 17.11 34.42
N ASN A 115 25.37 18.06 33.48
CA ASN A 115 26.53 18.92 33.21
C ASN A 115 26.86 19.83 34.40
N ASN A 116 25.85 20.43 35.04
CA ASN A 116 26.07 21.29 36.19
C ASN A 116 26.57 20.52 37.42
N GLN A 117 26.11 19.28 37.63
CA GLN A 117 26.60 18.40 38.68
C GLN A 117 28.06 17.96 38.46
N LYS A 118 28.49 17.76 37.21
CA LYS A 118 29.89 17.44 36.87
C LYS A 118 30.86 18.62 37.01
N LYS A 119 30.34 19.84 37.15
CA LYS A 119 31.12 21.08 37.21
C LYS A 119 31.35 21.59 38.64
N ILE A 120 30.75 20.91 39.63
CA ILE A 120 30.96 21.07 41.07
C ILE A 120 31.90 19.96 41.53
#